data_AF-A0A524MV88-F1
#
_entry.id   AF-A0A524MV88-F1
#
_cell.length_a   1.000
_cell.length_b   1.000
_cell.length_c   1.000
_cell.angle_alpha   90.00
_cell.angle_beta   90.00
_cell.angle_gamma   90.00
#
_symmetry.space_group_name_H-M   'P 1'
#
loop_
_entity.id
_entity.type
_entity.pdbx_description
1 polymer ?
#
loop_
_entity_poly.entity_id
_entity_poly.type
_entity_poly.pdbx_seq_one_letter_code
_entity_poly.pdbx_strand_id
1 'polypeptide(L)' 'MTFNNESTTDDVLAGLDLSGRRFVITGAASGLGEESTRALAAHGASVLMLARDPAKNDEAAAR' A
#
# COMPACT_ATOMS: atom_id res chain seq x y z
N MET A 1 7.87 -17.79 7.73
CA MET A 1 6.91 -17.86 6.62
C MET A 1 7.70 -17.79 5.33
N THR A 2 7.40 -18.64 4.36
CA THR A 2 8.09 -18.65 3.06
C THR A 2 7.12 -18.11 2.02
N PHE A 3 7.46 -16.98 1.40
CA PHE A 3 6.69 -16.39 0.31
C PHE A 3 7.31 -16.79 -1.05
N ASN A 4 6.48 -16.88 -2.08
CA ASN A 4 6.88 -17.22 -3.44
C ASN A 4 6.20 -16.29 -4.47
N ASN A 5 6.33 -16.60 -5.76
CA ASN A 5 5.74 -15.78 -6.82
C ASN A 5 4.20 -15.82 -6.91
N GLU A 6 3.56 -16.75 -6.18
CA GLU A 6 2.10 -16.88 -6.11
C GLU A 6 1.53 -16.16 -4.88
N SER A 7 2.39 -15.74 -3.94
CA SER A 7 1.95 -15.04 -2.73
C SER A 7 1.42 -13.65 -3.06
N THR A 8 0.28 -13.30 -2.47
CA THR A 8 -0.33 -11.98 -2.60
C THR A 8 0.15 -11.02 -1.51
N THR A 9 -0.12 -9.72 -1.67
CA THR A 9 0.18 -8.73 -0.62
C THR A 9 -0.64 -9.00 0.65
N ASP A 10 -1.86 -9.50 0.52
CA ASP A 10 -2.71 -9.88 1.65
C ASP A 10 -2.14 -11.11 2.38
N ASP A 11 -1.56 -12.09 1.67
CA ASP A 11 -0.86 -13.23 2.29
C ASP A 11 0.35 -12.78 3.12
N VAL A 12 1.09 -11.80 2.61
CA VAL A 12 2.28 -11.25 3.28
C VAL A 12 1.90 -10.48 4.54
N LEU A 13 0.76 -9.79 4.54
CA LEU A 13 0.29 -8.97 5.65
C LEU A 13 -0.68 -9.70 6.59
N ALA A 14 -1.04 -10.96 6.29
CA ALA A 14 -2.00 -11.74 7.06
C ALA A 14 -1.65 -11.78 8.56
N GLY A 15 -2.60 -11.34 9.40
CA GLY A 15 -2.45 -11.31 10.86
C GLY A 15 -1.62 -10.15 11.41
N LEU A 16 -1.12 -9.23 10.57
CA LEU A 16 -0.48 -8.01 11.03
C LEU A 16 -1.52 -6.91 11.27
N ASP A 17 -1.46 -6.32 12.45
CA ASP A 17 -2.09 -5.03 12.76
C ASP A 17 -1.03 -3.92 12.62
N LEU A 18 -1.27 -3.00 11.69
CA LEU A 18 -0.38 -1.88 11.40
C LEU A 18 -0.91 -0.56 11.99
N SER A 19 -1.93 -0.62 12.84
CA SER A 19 -2.46 0.54 13.56
C SER A 19 -1.37 1.35 14.25
N GLY A 20 -1.41 2.67 14.08
CA GLY A 20 -0.41 3.59 14.63
C GLY A 20 0.93 3.62 13.89
N ARG A 21 1.12 2.78 12.85
CA ARG A 21 2.31 2.83 12.00
C ARG A 21 2.10 3.77 10.80
N ARG A 22 3.19 4.43 10.41
CA ARG A 22 3.22 5.36 9.27
C ARG A 22 4.20 4.88 8.22
N PHE A 23 3.79 4.90 6.96
CA PHE A 23 4.60 4.51 5.81
C PHE A 23 4.62 5.62 4.78
N VAL A 24 5.74 5.76 4.08
CA VAL A 24 5.87 6.64 2.91
C VAL A 24 6.05 5.74 1.71
N ILE A 25 5.18 5.88 0.70
CA ILE A 25 5.27 5.12 -0.55
C ILE A 25 5.53 6.09 -1.69
N THR A 26 6.63 5.86 -2.41
CA THR A 26 6.96 6.59 -3.64
C THR A 26 6.43 5.85 -4.85
N GLY A 27 5.97 6.56 -5.88
CA GLY A 27 5.31 5.93 -7.02
C GLY A 27 3.95 5.34 -6.65
N ALA A 28 3.30 5.89 -5.63
CA ALA A 28 2.07 5.34 -5.04
C ALA A 28 0.84 5.39 -5.96
N ALA A 29 0.87 6.19 -7.03
CA ALA A 29 -0.28 6.40 -7.91
C ALA A 29 -0.49 5.32 -8.98
N SER A 30 0.28 4.22 -8.98
CA SER A 30 0.12 3.13 -9.94
C SER A 30 0.84 1.84 -9.54
N GLY A 31 0.39 0.72 -10.11
CA GLY A 31 1.11 -0.56 -10.07
C GLY A 31 1.39 -1.04 -8.64
N LEU A 32 2.60 -1.51 -8.37
CA LEU A 32 2.98 -2.06 -7.06
C LEU A 32 2.92 -1.03 -5.93
N GLY A 33 3.17 0.26 -6.21
CA GLY A 33 3.10 1.31 -5.19
C GLY A 33 1.67 1.56 -4.73
N GLU A 34 0.72 1.53 -5.66
CA GLU A 34 -0.70 1.63 -5.37
C GLU A 34 -1.18 0.41 -4.58
N GLU A 35 -0.85 -0.79 -5.05
CA GLU A 35 -1.25 -2.04 -4.40
C GLU A 35 -0.67 -2.17 -2.98
N SER A 36 0.59 -1.78 -2.80
CA SER A 36 1.22 -1.74 -1.47
C SER A 36 0.51 -0.72 -0.56
N THR A 37 0.11 0.43 -1.10
CA THR A 37 -0.61 1.45 -0.34
C THR A 37 -1.98 0.92 0.11
N ARG A 38 -2.75 0.34 -0.82
CA ARG A 38 -4.05 -0.29 -0.56
C ARG A 38 -3.94 -1.32 0.58
N ALA A 39 -3.02 -2.27 0.44
CA ALA A 39 -2.88 -3.37 1.40
C ALA A 39 -2.41 -2.88 2.78
N LEU A 40 -1.41 -1.99 2.83
CA LEU A 40 -0.96 -1.43 4.12
C LEU A 40 -2.09 -0.66 4.82
N ALA A 41 -2.83 0.16 4.09
CA ALA A 41 -3.95 0.93 4.64
C ALA A 41 -5.09 0.02 5.13
N ALA A 42 -5.40 -1.05 4.39
CA ALA A 42 -6.39 -2.06 4.79
C ALA A 42 -6.04 -2.77 6.11
N HIS A 43 -4.75 -2.85 6.43
CA HIS A 43 -4.24 -3.40 7.70
C HIS A 43 -4.03 -2.34 8.80
N GLY A 44 -4.60 -1.14 8.65
CA GLY A 44 -4.62 -0.10 9.68
C GLY A 44 -3.44 0.88 9.65
N ALA A 45 -2.55 0.78 8.65
CA ALA A 45 -1.46 1.72 8.51
C ALA A 45 -1.95 3.10 8.03
N SER A 46 -1.27 4.16 8.46
CA SER A 46 -1.34 5.47 7.80
C SER A 46 -0.30 5.54 6.69
N VAL A 47 -0.72 5.78 5.45
CA VAL A 47 0.18 5.83 4.30
C VAL A 47 0.24 7.24 3.72
N LEU A 48 1.45 7.80 3.59
CA LEU A 48 1.71 9.02 2.85
C LEU A 48 2.11 8.64 1.42
N MET A 49 1.23 8.95 0.47
CA MET A 49 1.42 8.67 -0.96
C MET A 49 2.21 9.79 -1.64
N LEU A 50 3.35 9.44 -2.25
CA LEU A 50 4.15 10.35 -3.05
C LEU A 50 4.14 9.93 -4.52
N ALA A 51 3.62 10.81 -5.37
CA ALA A 51 3.65 10.66 -6.82
C ALA A 51 3.97 11.99 -7.50
N ARG A 52 4.42 11.91 -8.76
CA ARG A 52 4.78 13.09 -9.57
C ARG A 52 3.59 13.96 -9.96
N ASP A 53 2.46 13.31 -10.21
CA ASP A 53 1.22 13.95 -10.67
C ASP A 53 0.19 13.90 -9.52
N PRO A 54 -0.17 15.06 -8.93
CA PRO A 54 -1.13 15.13 -7.84
C PRO A 54 -2.50 14.56 -8.21
N ALA A 55 -3.00 14.81 -9.42
CA ALA A 55 -4.33 14.36 -9.83
C ALA A 55 -4.39 12.82 -9.91
N LYS A 56 -3.34 12.19 -10.42
CA LYS A 56 -3.23 10.72 -10.40
C LYS A 56 -3.09 10.16 -9.00
N ASN A 57 -2.42 10.89 -8.11
CA ASN A 57 -2.27 10.48 -6.72
C ASN A 57 -3.62 10.52 -6.00
N ASP A 58 -4.40 11.58 -6.21
CA ASP A 58 -5.74 11.74 -5.65
C ASP A 58 -6.71 10.69 -6.20
N GLU A 59 -6.66 10.42 -7.51
CA GLU A 59 -7.45 9.36 -8.13
C GLU A 59 -7.09 7.97 -7.58
N ALA A 60 -5.80 7.68 -7.38
CA ALA A 60 -5.35 6.43 -6.79
C ALA A 60 -5.76 6.30 -5.31
N ALA A 61 -5.72 7.39 -4.54
CA ALA A 61 -6.14 7.41 -3.15
C ALA A 61 -7.66 7.23 -2.97
N ALA A 62 -8.45 7.49 -4.01
CA ALA A 62 -9.91 7.38 -4.00
C ALA A 62 -10.46 6.02 -4.50
N ARG A 63 -9.60 5.16 -5.06
CA ARG A 63 -9.94 3.79 -5.49
C ARG A 63 -9.97 2.83 -4.29
#